data_AF-A0A3B0PEQ6-F1
#
_entry.id   AF-A0A3B0PEQ6-F1
#
_cell.length_a   1.000
_cell.length_b   1.000
_cell.length_c   1.000
_cell.angle_alpha   90.00
_cell.angle_beta   90.00
_cell.angle_gamma   90.00
#
_symmetry.space_group_name_H-M   'P 1'
#
loop_
_entity.id
_entity.type
_entity.pdbx_description
1 polymer ?
#
loop_
_entity_poly.entity_id
_entity_poly.type
_entity_poly.pdbx_seq_one_letter_code
_entity_poly.pdbx_strand_id
1 'polypeptide(L)' 'MKNKKLLIISDLDGTLLNNESKLSYQTIKVIKLLNKLGHHFCIATGRPSRASIDIYNELGLNTVMANLNGSYIW' A
#
# COMPACT_ATOMS: atom_id res chain seq x y z
N MET A 1 25.49 9.48 3.49
CA MET A 1 24.27 9.10 4.24
C MET A 1 24.00 7.62 3.97
N LYS A 2 23.82 6.78 4.99
CA LYS A 2 23.47 5.35 4.77
C LYS A 2 22.13 5.30 4.03
N ASN A 3 22.07 4.59 2.89
CA ASN A 3 20.83 4.27 2.19
C ASN A 3 19.96 3.38 3.08
N LYS A 4 19.21 3.98 4.01
CA LYS A 4 18.34 3.27 4.94
C LYS A 4 17.09 2.83 4.18
N LYS A 5 16.92 1.52 4.03
CA LYS A 5 15.65 0.94 3.56
C LYS A 5 14.58 1.22 4.61
N LEU A 6 13.38 1.58 4.14
CA LEU A 6 12.25 1.93 4.99
C LEU A 6 11.16 0.90 4.80
N LEU A 7 10.45 0.58 5.88
CA LEU A 7 9.15 -0.04 5.85
C LEU A 7 8.12 1.08 6.00
N ILE A 8 7.22 1.20 5.03
CA ILE A 8 6.17 2.21 4.98
C ILE A 8 4.86 1.45 4.97
N ILE A 9 3.96 1.77 5.88
CA ILE A 9 2.66 1.13 6.02
C ILE A 9 1.61 2.22 5.96
N SER A 10 0.57 2.03 5.15
CA SER A 10 -0.49 3.01 4.98
C SER A 10 -1.86 2.33 5.01
N ASP A 11 -2.82 3.02 5.62
CA ASP A 11 -4.24 2.69 5.48
C ASP A 11 -4.76 3.13 4.10
N LEU A 12 -5.89 2.57 3.69
CA LEU A 12 -6.54 2.88 2.42
C LEU A 12 -7.52 4.06 2.56
N ASP A 13 -8.62 3.85 3.26
CA ASP A 13 -9.76 4.76 3.25
C ASP A 13 -9.50 5.99 4.11
N GLY A 14 -9.65 7.19 3.53
CA GLY A 14 -9.35 8.44 4.22
C GLY A 14 -7.84 8.69 4.45
N THR A 15 -6.97 7.85 3.88
CA THR A 15 -5.51 7.99 3.98
C THR A 15 -4.85 7.96 2.61
N LEU A 16 -4.75 6.79 1.97
CA LEU A 16 -4.06 6.63 0.68
C LEU A 16 -4.97 6.88 -0.52
N LEU A 17 -6.23 6.48 -0.39
CA LEU A 17 -7.26 6.69 -1.40
C LEU A 17 -7.84 8.08 -1.29
N ASN A 18 -8.22 8.65 -2.44
CA ASN A 18 -8.95 9.90 -2.48
C ASN A 18 -10.43 9.72 -2.06
N ASN A 19 -11.20 10.80 -2.08
CA ASN A 19 -12.61 10.82 -1.68
C ASN A 19 -13.51 9.95 -2.58
N GLU A 20 -13.06 9.57 -3.77
CA GLU A 20 -13.75 8.64 -4.66
C GLU A 20 -13.26 7.19 -4.49
N SER A 21 -12.52 6.89 -3.43
CA SER A 21 -11.90 5.59 -3.14
C SER A 21 -10.96 5.09 -4.25
N LYS A 22 -10.27 6.01 -4.93
CA LYS A 22 -9.32 5.72 -6.02
C LYS A 22 -7.91 6.16 -5.66
N LEU A 23 -6.95 5.50 -6.29
CA LEU A 23 -5.55 5.94 -6.28
C LEU A 23 -5.35 7.09 -7.27
N SER A 24 -4.60 8.10 -6.85
CA SER A 24 -4.12 9.11 -7.79
C SER A 24 -2.95 8.58 -8.62
N TYR A 25 -2.79 9.11 -9.83
CA TYR A 25 -1.62 8.80 -10.67
C TYR A 25 -0.29 9.09 -9.95
N GLN A 26 -0.23 10.19 -9.18
CA GLN A 26 0.95 10.54 -8.40
C GLN A 26 1.25 9.52 -7.31
N THR A 27 0.23 9.05 -6.58
CA THR A 27 0.37 8.03 -5.54
C THR A 27 1.00 6.75 -6.10
N ILE A 28 0.48 6.24 -7.21
CA ILE A 28 0.98 5.03 -7.88
C ILE A 28 2.44 5.25 -8.31
N LYS A 29 2.75 6.39 -8.92
CA LYS A 29 4.10 6.73 -9.39
C LYS A 29 5.12 6.78 -8.24
N VAL A 30 4.76 7.40 -7.12
CA VAL A 30 5.63 7.53 -5.94
C VAL A 30 5.87 6.16 -5.30
N ILE A 31 4.83 5.35 -5.10
CA ILE A 31 4.98 4.02 -4.49
C ILE A 31 5.87 3.11 -5.35
N LYS A 32 5.69 3.11 -6.67
CA LYS A 32 6.56 2.36 -7.58
C LYS A 32 8.02 2.83 -7.52
N LEU A 33 8.25 4.14 -7.38
CA LEU A 33 9.59 4.69 -7.18
C LEU A 33 10.20 4.23 -5.84
N LEU A 34 9.43 4.28 -4.75
CA LEU A 34 9.87 3.82 -3.43
C LEU A 34 10.27 2.35 -3.46
N ASN A 35 9.47 1.49 -4.10
CA ASN A 35 9.78 0.07 -4.28
C ASN A 35 11.07 -0.12 -5.11
N LYS A 36 11.25 0.65 -6.19
CA LYS A 36 12.48 0.63 -7.01
C LYS A 36 13.73 1.05 -6.23
N LEU A 37 13.58 1.97 -5.28
CA LEU A 37 14.65 2.40 -4.38
C LEU A 37 14.94 1.39 -3.24
N GLY A 38 14.19 0.28 -3.18
CA GLY A 38 14.38 -0.78 -2.20
C GLY A 38 13.69 -0.53 -0.86
N HIS A 39 12.72 0.38 -0.82
CA HIS A 39 11.78 0.48 0.30
C HIS A 39 10.67 -0.57 0.16
N HIS A 40 10.07 -0.95 1.28
CA HIS A 40 8.90 -1.82 1.30
C HIS A 40 7.67 -0.99 1.64
N PHE A 41 6.68 -0.99 0.76
CA PHE A 41 5.39 -0.33 0.98
C PHE A 41 4.31 -1.38 1.20
N CYS A 42 3.73 -1.42 2.40
CA CYS A 42 2.66 -2.36 2.76
C CYS A 42 1.34 -1.61 2.98
N ILE A 43 0.23 -2.33 2.84
CA ILE A 43 -1.12 -1.82 3.17
C ILE A 43 -1.57 -2.43 4.49
N ALA A 44 -2.17 -1.63 5.36
CA ALA A 44 -2.89 -2.09 6.54
C ALA A 44 -4.28 -1.47 6.58
N THR A 45 -5.33 -2.26 6.40
CA THR A 45 -6.69 -1.76 6.20
C THR A 45 -7.74 -2.59 6.95
N GLY A 46 -8.87 -1.96 7.27
CA GLY A 46 -10.07 -2.64 7.73
C GLY A 46 -10.76 -3.50 6.67
N ARG A 47 -10.49 -3.25 5.38
CA ARG A 47 -11.11 -4.00 4.28
C ARG A 47 -10.76 -5.50 4.33
N PRO A 48 -11.68 -6.40 3.93
CA PRO A 48 -11.32 -7.77 3.60
C PRO A 48 -10.43 -7.82 2.35
N SER A 49 -9.64 -8.88 2.18
CA SER A 49 -8.68 -9.00 1.06
C SER A 49 -9.35 -8.83 -0.31
N ARG A 50 -10.54 -9.41 -0.51
CA ARG A 50 -11.30 -9.30 -1.77
C ARG A 50 -11.63 -7.84 -2.16
N ALA A 51 -11.79 -6.94 -1.19
CA ALA A 51 -12.13 -5.54 -1.43
C ALA A 51 -10.91 -4.61 -1.58
N SER A 52 -9.71 -5.17 -1.55
CA SER A 52 -8.46 -4.41 -1.54
C SER A 52 -7.36 -4.99 -2.44
N ILE A 53 -7.58 -6.20 -2.99
CA ILE A 53 -6.66 -6.88 -3.90
C ILE A 53 -6.40 -6.11 -5.20
N ASP A 54 -7.43 -5.47 -5.76
CA ASP A 54 -7.27 -4.70 -7.01
C ASP A 54 -6.37 -3.47 -6.80
N ILE A 55 -6.50 -2.80 -5.65
CA ILE A 55 -5.65 -1.67 -5.23
C ILE A 55 -4.20 -2.14 -5.02
N TYR A 56 -4.03 -3.29 -4.35
CA TYR A 56 -2.71 -3.91 -4.13
C TYR A 56 -2.02 -4.20 -5.48
N ASN A 57 -2.76 -4.76 -6.44
CA ASN A 57 -2.27 -5.08 -7.77
C ASN A 57 -1.95 -3.82 -8.60
N GLU A 58 -2.79 -2.78 -8.53
CA GLU A 58 -2.59 -1.51 -9.22
C GLU A 58 -1.28 -0.82 -8.79
N LEU A 59 -0.97 -0.89 -7.49
CA LEU A 59 0.29 -0.41 -6.92
C LEU A 59 1.49 -1.29 -7.29
N GLY A 60 1.25 -2.52 -7.76
CA GLY A 60 2.30 -3.49 -8.10
C GLY A 60 3.10 -3.93 -6.87
N LEU A 61 2.42 -4.14 -5.75
CA LEU A 61 3.07 -4.56 -4.50
C LEU A 61 3.40 -6.06 -4.55
N ASN A 62 4.44 -6.43 -3.82
CA ASN A 62 4.87 -7.82 -3.59
C ASN A 62 5.24 -8.06 -2.11
N THR A 63 4.68 -7.23 -1.24
CA THR A 63 4.91 -7.19 0.21
C THR A 63 3.65 -7.63 0.94
N VAL A 64 3.75 -7.80 2.26
CA VAL A 64 2.58 -8.22 3.05
C VAL A 64 1.44 -7.18 3.03
N MET A 65 0.22 -7.66 3.19
CA MET A 65 -0.99 -6.88 3.37
C MET A 65 -1.70 -7.30 4.66
N ALA A 66 -2.02 -6.33 5.52
CA ALA A 66 -2.86 -6.53 6.69
C ALA A 66 -4.31 -6.12 6.37
N ASN A 67 -5.23 -7.06 6.50
CA ASN A 67 -6.67 -6.88 6.29
C ASN A 67 -7.44 -7.06 7.60
N LEU A 68 -8.74 -6.76 7.58
CA LEU A 68 -9.64 -6.99 8.72
C LEU A 68 -9.09 -6.39 10.04
N ASN A 69 -8.60 -5.15 9.96
CA ASN A 69 -7.96 -4.43 11.07
C ASN A 69 -6.78 -5.19 11.69
N GLY A 70 -6.02 -5.92 10.87
CA GLY A 70 -4.84 -6.67 11.27
C GLY A 70 -5.09 -8.11 11.73
N SER A 71 -6.34 -8.59 11.70
CA SER A 71 -6.64 -9.98 12.07
C SER A 71 -6.27 -11.01 10.99
N TYR A 72 -6.02 -10.56 9.76
CA TYR A 72 -5.55 -11.41 8.67
C TYR A 72 -4.39 -10.72 7.93
N ILE A 73 -3.24 -11.40 7.84
CA ILE A 73 -2.03 -10.90 7.17
C ILE A 73 -1.55 -11.97 6.19
N TRP A 74 -1.27 -11.56 4.96
CA TRP A 74 -0.74 -12.41 3.89
C TRP A 74 0.32 -11.66 3.06
#